data_AF-A0AAJ1ZDC0-F1
#
_entry.id   AF-A0AAJ1ZDC0-F1
#
_cell.length_a   1.000
_cell.length_b   1.000
_cell.length_c   1.000
_cell.angle_alpha   90.00
_cell.angle_beta   90.00
_cell.angle_gamma   90.00
#
_symmetry.space_group_name_H-M   'P 1'
#
loop_
_entity.id
_entity.type
_entity.pdbx_description
1 polymer ?
#
loop_
_entity_poly.entity_id
_entity_poly.type
_entity_poly.pdbx_seq_one_letter_code
_entity_poly.pdbx_strand_id
1 'polypeptide(L)' 'MLLAFVAVFNAVNLLEAYGSGAPYYSRTANMDKWVDPMPLLATVDLPTALLLFFAFRTLQRKR' A
#
# COMPACT_ATOMS: atom_id res chain seq x y z
N MET A 1 8.46 -2.07 -12.61
CA MET A 1 7.61 -0.86 -12.44
C MET A 1 6.48 -1.09 -11.44
N LEU A 2 5.67 -2.16 -11.55
CA LEU A 2 4.56 -2.45 -10.63
C LEU A 2 4.95 -2.44 -9.12
N LEU A 3 5.99 -3.19 -8.75
CA LEU A 3 6.45 -3.23 -7.34
C LEU A 3 6.91 -1.87 -6.81
N ALA A 4 7.58 -1.07 -7.64
CA ALA A 4 8.02 0.27 -7.25
C ALA A 4 6.82 1.21 -7.04
N PHE A 5 5.80 1.11 -7.90
CA PHE A 5 4.56 1.87 -7.76
C PHE A 5 3.84 1.52 -6.44
N VAL A 6 3.65 0.23 -6.17
CA VAL A 6 2.99 -0.25 -4.93
C VAL A 6 3.78 0.18 -3.69
N ALA A 7 5.12 0.11 -3.73
CA ALA A 7 5.97 0.57 -2.64
C ALA A 7 5.80 2.08 -2.37
N VAL A 8 5.80 2.92 -3.41
CA VAL A 8 5.58 4.37 -3.27
C VAL A 8 4.16 4.67 -2.77
N PHE A 9 3.15 3.98 -3.31
CA PHE A 9 1.76 4.11 -2.87
C PHE A 9 1.61 3.80 -1.37
N ASN A 10 2.17 2.68 -0.90
CA ASN A 10 2.16 2.30 0.51
C ASN A 10 2.93 3.31 1.37
N ALA A 11 4.10 3.76 0.92
CA ALA A 11 4.89 4.74 1.66
C ALA A 11 4.13 6.06 1.85
N VAL A 12 3.51 6.59 0.80
CA VAL A 12 2.72 7.84 0.88
C VAL A 12 1.54 7.69 1.83
N ASN A 13 0.72 6.64 1.68
CA ASN A 13 -0.46 6.44 2.54
C ASN A 13 -0.10 6.23 4.01
N LEU A 14 0.99 5.51 4.29
CA LEU A 14 1.47 5.32 5.67
C LEU A 14 2.06 6.60 6.26
N LEU A 15 2.81 7.37 5.47
CA LEU A 15 3.34 8.67 5.89
C LEU A 15 2.24 9.69 6.13
N GLU A 16 1.17 9.68 5.33
CA GLU A 16 0.02 10.55 5.56
C GLU A 16 -0.80 10.10 6.78
N ALA A 17 -1.01 8.80 6.97
CA ALA A 17 -1.80 8.30 8.10
C ALA A 17 -1.07 8.41 9.46
N TYR A 18 0.25 8.25 9.47
CA TYR A 18 1.03 8.13 10.72
C TYR A 18 2.15 9.18 10.87
N GLY A 19 2.47 9.94 9.82
CA GLY A 19 3.52 10.96 9.84
C GLY A 19 3.06 12.29 10.42
N SER A 20 3.99 13.09 10.91
CA SER A 20 3.71 14.38 11.56
C SER A 20 3.57 15.57 10.59
N GLY A 21 3.49 15.33 9.29
CA GLY A 21 3.44 16.37 8.25
C GLY A 21 2.03 16.86 7.96
N ALA A 22 1.89 18.11 7.50
CA ALA A 22 0.64 18.62 6.92
C ALA A 22 0.30 17.88 5.61
N PRO A 23 -0.98 17.78 5.18
CA PRO A 23 -2.18 18.44 5.73
C PRO A 23 -2.96 17.62 6.77
N TYR A 24 -2.80 16.30 6.77
CA TYR A 24 -3.40 15.39 7.74
C TYR A 24 -2.27 14.93 8.67
N TYR A 25 -1.99 15.73 9.69
CA TYR A 25 -1.03 15.35 10.74
C TYR A 25 -1.36 13.94 11.29
N SER A 26 -0.37 13.29 11.91
CA SER A 26 -0.44 11.89 12.37
C SER A 26 -1.73 11.55 13.10
N ARG A 27 -2.06 10.25 13.16
CA ARG A 27 -3.19 9.72 13.94
C ARG A 27 -3.47 10.44 15.26
N THR A 28 -2.43 10.77 16.03
CA THR A 28 -2.57 11.42 17.34
C THR A 28 -2.97 12.90 17.27
N ALA A 29 -2.67 13.59 16.18
CA ALA A 29 -2.94 15.02 15.99
C ALA A 29 -4.31 15.32 15.35
N ASN A 30 -4.91 14.35 14.63
CA ASN A 30 -6.15 14.56 13.86
C ASN A 30 -7.09 13.35 13.99
N MET A 31 -7.29 12.85 15.21
CA MET A 31 -8.02 11.62 15.51
C MET A 31 -9.47 11.61 14.99
N ASP A 32 -10.12 12.77 14.93
CA ASP A 32 -11.50 12.95 14.47
C ASP A 32 -11.65 12.74 12.95
N LYS A 33 -10.59 12.96 12.18
CA LYS A 33 -10.57 12.78 10.72
C LYS A 33 -9.72 11.60 10.29
N TRP A 34 -9.02 10.97 11.23
CA TRP A 34 -8.11 9.88 10.94
C TRP A 34 -8.88 8.66 10.46
N VAL A 35 -8.41 8.07 9.35
CA VAL A 35 -8.95 6.84 8.77
C VAL A 35 -7.82 5.82 8.72
N ASP A 36 -8.12 4.57 9.09
CA ASP A 36 -7.16 3.48 8.99
C ASP A 36 -6.78 3.24 7.51
N PRO A 37 -5.50 3.34 7.12
CA PRO A 37 -5.08 3.10 5.75
C PRO A 37 -5.13 1.61 5.39
N MET A 38 -5.09 0.70 6.37
CA MET A 38 -4.91 -0.73 6.13
C MET A 38 -5.96 -1.36 5.20
N PRO A 39 -7.26 -1.04 5.27
CA PRO A 39 -8.25 -1.53 4.32
C PRO A 39 -7.96 -1.11 2.87
N LEU A 40 -7.52 0.14 2.65
CA LEU A 40 -7.13 0.63 1.33
C LEU A 40 -5.89 -0.10 0.82
N LEU A 41 -4.85 -0.23 1.66
CA LEU A 41 -3.61 -0.91 1.29
C LEU A 41 -3.88 -2.38 0.95
N ALA A 42 -4.68 -3.09 1.75
CA ALA A 42 -5.04 -4.48 1.49
C ALA A 42 -5.76 -4.67 0.14
N THR A 43 -6.59 -3.69 -0.25
CA THR A 43 -7.31 -3.71 -1.53
C THR A 43 -6.36 -3.63 -2.73
N VAL A 44 -5.18 -3.02 -2.58
CA VAL A 44 -4.16 -2.90 -3.64
C VAL A 44 -3.11 -4.01 -3.55
N ASP A 45 -2.65 -4.34 -2.35
CA ASP A 45 -1.58 -5.29 -2.10
C ASP A 45 -1.99 -6.74 -2.37
N LEU A 46 -3.20 -7.15 -1.99
CA LEU A 46 -3.66 -8.52 -2.20
C LEU A 46 -3.78 -8.88 -3.69
N PRO A 47 -4.43 -8.08 -4.56
CA PRO A 47 -4.43 -8.36 -6.00
C PRO A 47 -3.03 -8.31 -6.61
N THR A 48 -2.18 -7.38 -6.17
CA THR A 48 -0.78 -7.29 -6.63
C THR A 48 -0.03 -8.59 -6.31
N ALA A 49 -0.14 -9.09 -5.08
CA ALA A 49 0.49 -10.33 -4.66
C ALA A 49 -0.01 -11.53 -5.48
N LEU A 50 -1.33 -11.62 -5.73
CA LEU A 50 -1.91 -12.65 -6.57
C LEU A 50 -1.39 -12.60 -8.01
N LEU A 51 -1.33 -11.40 -8.62
CA LEU A 51 -0.80 -11.21 -9.97
C LEU A 51 0.66 -11.67 -10.06
N LEU A 52 1.50 -11.28 -9.11
CA LEU A 52 2.91 -11.68 -9.06
C LEU A 52 3.05 -13.20 -8.87
N PHE A 53 2.24 -13.80 -8.00
CA PHE A 53 2.21 -15.24 -7.78
C PHE A 53 1.89 -16.00 -9.07
N PHE A 54 0.83 -15.62 -9.79
CA PHE A 54 0.46 -16.28 -11.04
C PHE A 54 1.47 -16.03 -12.18
N ALA A 55 2.02 -14.82 -12.29
CA ALA A 55 3.07 -14.50 -13.25
C ALA A 55 4.33 -15.35 -13.00
N PHE A 56 4.74 -15.48 -11.75
CA PHE A 56 5.86 -16.34 -11.38
C PHE A 56 5.59 -17.81 -11.69
N ARG A 57 4.40 -18.31 -11.35
CA ARG A 57 4.02 -19.71 -11.59
C ARG A 57 3.97 -20.06 -13.08
N THR A 58 3.49 -19.14 -13.91
CA THR A 58 3.47 -19.31 -15.37
C THR A 58 4.86 -19.24 -15.98
N LEU A 59 5.76 -18.41 -15.46
CA LEU A 59 7.14 -18.36 -15.89
C LEU A 59 7.90 -19.65 -15.55
N GLN A 60 7.65 -20.22 -14.36
CA GLN A 60 8.23 -21.51 -13.96
C GLN A 60 7.73 -22.68 -14.83
N ARG A 61 6.48 -22.65 -15.29
CA ARG A 61 5.93 -23.69 -16.18
C ARG A 61 6.54 -23.67 -17.59
N LYS A 62 7.10 -22.54 -18.03
CA LYS A 62 7.65 -22.36 -19.38
C LYS A 62 9.16 -22.59 -19.46
N ARG A 63 9.83 -22.81 -18.32
CA ARG A 63 11.25 -23.20 -18.23
C ARG A 63 11.35 -24.70 -18.07
#